data_AF-A0A497BLV3-F1
#
_entry.id   AF-A0A497BLV3-F1
#
_cell.length_a   1.000
_cell.length_b   1.000
_cell.length_c   1.000
_cell.angle_alpha   90.00
_cell.angle_beta   90.00
_cell.angle_gamma   90.00
#
_symmetry.space_group_name_H-M   'P 1'
#
loop_
_entity.id
_entity.type
_entity.pdbx_description
1 polymer ?
#
loop_
_entity_poly.entity_id
_entity_poly.type
_entity_poly.pdbx_seq_one_letter_code
_entity_poly.pdbx_strand_id
1 'polypeptide(L)'
;MGGVGEFLATEISKATKLESRSVVLSHLQRGGAPCAFDRRMGRYFGIAAIDLVVREDFGKMVSFRNGKVTAVPLKVATGKPNLVDVNKYYDVDRYNGRRTILGSCQPTREEEQEALVG
;
A
#
# COMPACT_ATOMS: atom_id res chain seq x y z
N MET A 1 -13.80 12.87 0.72
CA MET A 1 -13.14 14.12 1.13
C MET A 1 -11.66 14.02 0.79
N GLY A 2 -11.17 14.90 -0.09
CA GLY A 2 -9.77 14.95 -0.52
C GLY A 2 -9.40 16.42 -0.67
N GLY A 3 -8.72 16.98 0.34
CA GLY A 3 -8.33 18.39 0.37
C GLY A 3 -6.85 18.60 0.73
N VAL A 4 -6.14 17.53 1.15
CA VAL A 4 -4.73 17.64 1.51
C VAL A 4 -3.86 18.02 0.31
N GLY A 5 -4.23 17.58 -0.90
CA GLY A 5 -3.50 17.94 -2.13
C GLY A 5 -3.58 19.44 -2.44
N GLU A 6 -4.76 20.04 -2.26
CA GLU A 6 -4.97 21.49 -2.48
C GLU A 6 -4.23 22.33 -1.43
N PHE A 7 -4.32 21.90 -0.16
CA PHE A 7 -3.58 22.50 0.93
C PHE A 7 -2.08 22.48 0.67
N LEU A 8 -1.52 21.31 0.31
CA LEU A 8 -0.10 21.18 0.00
C LEU A 8 0.31 21.99 -1.22
N ALA A 9 -0.47 22.02 -2.30
CA ALA A 9 -0.16 22.82 -3.48
C ALA A 9 -0.08 24.32 -3.15
N THR A 10 -0.97 24.80 -2.30
CA THR A 10 -0.95 26.19 -1.79
C THR A 10 0.32 26.45 -0.99
N GLU A 11 0.66 25.60 -0.02
CA GLU A 11 1.83 25.78 0.84
C GLU A 11 3.16 25.66 0.07
N ILE A 12 3.27 24.71 -0.87
CA ILE A 12 4.45 24.56 -1.72
C ILE A 12 4.62 25.78 -2.63
N SER A 13 3.54 26.30 -3.22
CA SER A 13 3.61 27.49 -4.07
C SER A 13 4.10 28.71 -3.30
N LYS A 14 3.62 28.90 -2.06
CA LYS A 14 4.09 29.97 -1.17
C LYS A 14 5.58 29.82 -0.81
N ALA A 15 6.01 28.60 -0.47
CA ALA A 15 7.37 28.34 -0.02
C ALA A 15 8.41 28.43 -1.16
N THR A 16 8.07 27.96 -2.35
CA THR A 16 9.01 27.83 -3.48
C THR A 16 8.89 28.94 -4.51
N LYS A 17 7.80 29.73 -4.50
CA LYS A 17 7.42 30.69 -5.55
C LYS A 17 7.24 30.06 -6.93
N LEU A 18 7.03 28.74 -6.99
CA LEU A 18 6.76 28.00 -8.22
C LEU A 18 5.26 27.65 -8.29
N GLU A 19 4.71 27.61 -9.50
CA GLU A 19 3.32 27.19 -9.71
C GLU A 19 3.16 25.70 -9.36
N SER A 20 2.28 25.39 -8.40
CA SER A 20 1.95 24.01 -8.03
C SER A 20 0.48 23.72 -8.34
N ARG A 21 0.19 22.50 -8.81
CA ARG A 21 -1.18 22.05 -9.11
C ARG A 21 -1.51 20.80 -8.31
N SER A 22 -2.71 20.77 -7.75
CA SER A 22 -3.26 19.58 -7.12
C SER A 22 -4.14 18.81 -8.11
N VAL A 23 -4.11 17.48 -8.06
CA VAL A 23 -4.98 16.62 -8.87
C VAL A 23 -5.63 15.58 -7.97
N VAL A 24 -6.97 15.56 -7.95
CA VAL A 24 -7.75 14.61 -7.15
C VAL A 24 -8.23 13.46 -8.04
N LEU A 25 -7.61 12.29 -7.91
CA LEU A 25 -7.95 11.12 -8.74
C LEU A 25 -9.33 10.52 -8.40
N SER A 26 -9.73 10.53 -7.13
CA SER A 26 -11.07 10.10 -6.68
C SER A 26 -11.47 8.71 -7.23
N HIS A 27 -12.69 8.58 -7.80
CA HIS A 27 -13.26 7.36 -8.36
C HIS A 27 -12.38 6.67 -9.41
N LEU A 28 -11.48 7.41 -10.09
CA LEU A 28 -10.57 6.84 -11.06
C LEU A 28 -9.66 5.77 -10.44
N GLN A 29 -9.32 5.88 -9.15
CA GLN A 29 -8.49 4.90 -8.45
C GLN A 29 -9.16 3.53 -8.24
N ARG A 30 -10.49 3.48 -8.30
CA ARG A 30 -11.29 2.24 -8.19
C ARG A 30 -11.91 1.81 -9.53
N GLY A 31 -11.70 2.60 -10.58
CA GLY A 31 -12.22 2.36 -11.92
C GLY A 31 -11.16 1.78 -12.85
N GLY A 32 -11.60 1.40 -14.04
CA GLY A 32 -10.73 0.84 -15.08
C GLY A 32 -10.84 -0.69 -15.20
N ALA A 33 -10.26 -1.23 -16.26
CA ALA A 33 -10.22 -2.67 -16.46
C ALA A 33 -9.25 -3.31 -15.45
N PRO A 34 -9.63 -4.42 -14.79
CA PRO A 34 -8.76 -5.09 -13.82
C PRO A 34 -7.47 -5.54 -14.49
N CYS A 35 -6.35 -5.42 -13.78
CA CYS A 35 -5.06 -5.83 -14.31
C CYS A 35 -5.00 -7.36 -14.45
N ALA A 36 -4.02 -7.87 -15.20
CA ALA A 36 -3.87 -9.33 -15.40
C ALA A 36 -3.71 -10.09 -14.07
N PHE A 37 -3.07 -9.46 -13.08
CA PHE A 37 -2.94 -10.02 -11.74
C PHE A 37 -4.30 -10.11 -11.03
N ASP A 38 -5.11 -9.04 -11.04
CA ASP A 38 -6.45 -9.04 -10.41
C ASP A 38 -7.35 -10.11 -11.02
N ARG A 39 -7.33 -10.27 -12.35
CA ARG A 39 -8.11 -11.31 -13.05
C ARG A 39 -7.67 -12.71 -12.63
N ARG A 40 -6.36 -12.95 -12.57
CA ARG A 40 -5.78 -14.24 -12.14
C ARG A 40 -6.16 -14.54 -10.68
N MET A 41 -6.02 -13.55 -9.80
CA MET A 41 -6.34 -13.69 -8.38
C MET A 41 -7.83 -13.93 -8.16
N GLY A 42 -8.71 -13.19 -8.84
CA GLY A 42 -10.16 -13.41 -8.78
C GLY A 42 -10.55 -14.83 -9.18
N ARG A 43 -9.96 -15.36 -10.26
CA ARG A 43 -10.16 -16.75 -10.69
C ARG A 43 -9.70 -17.75 -9.62
N TYR A 44 -8.49 -17.59 -9.08
CA TYR A 44 -7.98 -18.51 -8.06
C TYR A 44 -8.77 -18.45 -6.75
N PHE A 45 -9.25 -17.27 -6.36
CA PHE A 45 -10.08 -17.12 -5.17
C PHE A 45 -11.44 -17.78 -5.36
N GLY A 46 -12.06 -17.64 -6.53
CA GLY A 46 -13.31 -18.32 -6.86
C GLY A 46 -13.19 -19.84 -6.84
N ILE A 47 -12.13 -20.39 -7.46
CA ILE A 47 -11.87 -21.85 -7.45
C ILE A 47 -11.68 -22.35 -6.01
N ALA A 48 -10.82 -21.69 -5.22
CA ALA A 48 -10.57 -22.10 -3.84
C ALA A 48 -11.82 -21.99 -2.96
N ALA A 49 -12.72 -21.04 -3.23
CA ALA A 49 -13.99 -20.94 -2.51
C ALA A 49 -14.91 -22.14 -2.82
N ILE A 50 -14.98 -22.56 -4.09
CA ILE A 50 -15.74 -23.75 -4.49
C ILE A 50 -15.13 -25.01 -3.86
N ASP A 51 -13.81 -25.14 -3.84
CA ASP A 51 -13.13 -26.28 -3.18
C ASP A 51 -13.48 -26.39 -1.69
N LEU A 52 -13.63 -25.26 -0.99
CA LEU A 52 -14.08 -25.25 0.41
C LEU A 52 -15.52 -25.73 0.55
N VAL A 53 -16.41 -25.30 -0.35
CA VAL A 53 -17.83 -25.73 -0.36
C VAL A 53 -17.95 -27.22 -0.63
N VAL A 54 -17.21 -27.76 -1.61
CA VAL A 54 -17.22 -29.20 -1.95
C VAL A 54 -16.71 -30.05 -0.78
N ARG A 55 -15.80 -29.52 0.03
CA ARG A 55 -15.27 -30.17 1.24
C ARG A 55 -16.13 -29.95 2.47
N GLU A 56 -17.27 -29.27 2.34
CA GLU A 56 -18.15 -28.87 3.45
C GLU A 56 -17.41 -28.05 4.53
N ASP A 57 -16.31 -27.39 4.17
CA ASP A 57 -15.45 -26.64 5.08
C ASP A 57 -15.90 -25.16 5.17
N PHE A 58 -17.08 -24.98 5.74
CA PHE A 58 -17.75 -23.68 5.84
C PHE A 58 -17.15 -22.77 6.93
N GLY A 59 -17.55 -21.49 6.90
CA GLY A 59 -17.12 -20.52 7.91
C GLY A 59 -15.69 -19.99 7.73
N LYS A 60 -15.09 -20.23 6.55
CA LYS A 60 -13.76 -19.76 6.18
C LYS A 60 -13.80 -18.81 4.99
N MET A 61 -12.81 -17.92 4.93
CA MET A 61 -12.55 -16.98 3.85
C MET A 61 -11.25 -17.37 3.13
N VAL A 62 -11.26 -17.33 1.80
CA VAL A 62 -10.06 -17.49 1.00
C VAL A 62 -9.11 -16.31 1.21
N SER A 63 -7.82 -16.58 1.39
CA SER A 63 -6.78 -15.59 1.66
C SER A 63 -5.53 -15.87 0.85
N PHE A 64 -4.69 -14.86 0.64
CA PHE A 64 -3.39 -15.02 -0.02
C PHE A 64 -2.27 -14.69 0.97
N ARG A 65 -1.40 -15.66 1.24
CA ARG A 65 -0.27 -15.52 2.17
C ARG A 65 0.98 -16.16 1.59
N ASN A 66 2.10 -15.43 1.64
CA ASN A 66 3.41 -15.90 1.20
C ASN A 66 3.39 -16.55 -0.21
N GLY A 67 2.71 -15.93 -1.16
CA GLY A 67 2.62 -16.41 -2.53
C GLY A 67 1.63 -17.56 -2.76
N LYS A 68 0.86 -17.97 -1.74
CA LYS A 68 -0.05 -19.11 -1.82
C LYS A 68 -1.48 -18.73 -1.45
N VAL A 69 -2.44 -19.35 -2.13
CA VAL A 69 -3.87 -19.27 -1.77
C VAL A 69 -4.12 -20.22 -0.58
N THR A 70 -4.81 -19.71 0.42
CA THR A 70 -5.06 -20.37 1.72
C THR A 70 -6.49 -20.07 2.17
N ALA A 71 -6.95 -20.69 3.26
CA ALA A 71 -8.25 -20.42 3.86
C ALA A 71 -8.08 -20.06 5.34
N VAL A 72 -8.81 -19.07 5.82
CA VAL A 72 -8.77 -18.60 7.22
C VAL A 72 -10.17 -18.55 7.83
N PRO A 73 -10.37 -18.88 9.12
CA PRO A 73 -11.69 -18.76 9.75
C PRO A 73 -12.21 -17.31 9.72
N LEU A 74 -13.50 -17.14 9.43
CA LEU A 74 -14.14 -15.81 9.37
C LEU A 74 -14.00 -15.04 10.68
N LYS A 75 -14.05 -15.73 11.83
CA LYS A 75 -13.82 -15.13 13.17
C LYS A 75 -12.46 -14.43 13.29
N VAL A 76 -11.44 -14.93 12.59
CA VAL A 76 -10.11 -14.31 12.56
C VAL A 76 -10.11 -13.13 11.58
N ALA A 77 -10.77 -13.29 10.43
CA ALA A 77 -10.83 -12.26 9.39
C ALA A 77 -11.59 -11.00 9.83
N THR A 78 -12.66 -11.14 10.62
CA THR A 78 -13.48 -10.02 11.11
C THR A 78 -13.00 -9.44 12.44
N GLY A 79 -11.90 -9.96 13.00
CA GLY A 79 -11.38 -9.56 14.31
C GLY A 79 -10.74 -8.17 14.28
N LYS A 80 -9.41 -8.11 14.22
CA LYS A 80 -8.65 -6.86 14.26
C LYS A 80 -8.45 -6.30 12.84
N PRO A 81 -8.53 -4.97 12.66
CA PRO A 81 -8.20 -4.36 11.37
C PRO A 81 -6.73 -4.64 11.03
N ASN A 82 -6.46 -4.95 9.76
CA ASN A 82 -5.11 -5.13 9.26
C ASN A 82 -4.48 -3.76 8.96
N LEU A 83 -3.92 -3.13 9.99
CA LEU A 83 -3.27 -1.83 9.87
C LEU A 83 -1.92 -1.96 9.17
N VAL A 84 -1.54 -0.93 8.42
CA VAL A 84 -0.22 -0.84 7.81
C VAL A 84 0.80 -0.57 8.90
N ASP A 85 1.84 -1.40 8.95
CA ASP A 85 3.00 -1.18 9.81
C ASP A 85 3.87 -0.08 9.22
N VAL A 86 3.62 1.16 9.64
CA VAL A 86 4.31 2.35 9.13
C VAL A 86 5.81 2.25 9.36
N ASN A 87 6.23 1.85 10.57
CA ASN A 87 7.65 1.77 10.91
C ASN A 87 8.37 0.72 10.09
N LYS A 88 7.72 -0.40 9.77
CA LYS A 88 8.32 -1.44 8.94
C LYS A 88 8.45 -1.06 7.47
N TYR A 89 7.42 -0.43 6.89
CA TYR A 89 7.35 -0.20 5.44
C TYR A 89 7.78 1.20 5.01
N TYR A 90 7.76 2.18 5.91
CA TYR A 90 8.03 3.58 5.60
C TYR A 90 9.19 4.13 6.44
N ASP A 91 9.81 5.15 5.88
CA ASP A 91 10.70 6.07 6.58
C ASP A 91 9.85 7.26 7.06
N VAL A 92 9.74 7.41 8.38
CA VAL A 92 8.90 8.43 9.03
C VAL A 92 9.52 9.83 8.91
N ASP A 93 10.84 9.90 8.79
CA ASP A 93 11.59 11.15 8.72
C ASP A 93 11.63 11.72 7.30
N ARG A 94 11.62 10.83 6.30
CA ARG A 94 11.64 11.19 4.87
C ARG A 94 10.28 11.07 4.18
N TYR A 95 9.24 10.61 4.89
CA TYR A 95 7.87 10.42 4.37
C TYR A 95 7.80 9.61 3.06
N ASN A 96 8.64 8.58 2.93
CA ASN A 96 8.69 7.72 1.75
C ASN A 96 8.70 6.23 2.13
N GLY A 97 8.45 5.35 1.16
CA GLY A 97 8.57 3.90 1.38
C GLY A 97 10.04 3.53 1.53
N ARG A 98 10.37 2.63 2.48
CA ARG A 98 11.75 2.19 2.71
C ARG A 98 12.34 1.62 1.42
N ARG A 99 13.43 2.22 0.93
CA ARG A 99 14.12 1.84 -0.33
C ARG A 99 15.27 0.87 -0.12
N THR A 100 15.28 0.15 0.99
CA THR A 100 16.37 -0.75 1.40
C THR A 100 16.24 -2.10 0.70
N ILE A 101 16.36 -2.12 -0.63
CA ILE A 101 16.16 -3.33 -1.44
C ILE A 101 17.35 -4.31 -1.32
N LEU A 102 18.56 -3.81 -1.06
CA LEU A 102 19.80 -4.62 -1.02
C LEU A 102 20.56 -4.56 0.34
N GLY A 103 19.95 -4.04 1.41
CA GLY A 103 20.66 -3.69 2.65
C GLY A 103 20.91 -2.18 2.77
N SER A 104 21.22 -1.71 4.00
CA SER A 104 21.21 -0.29 4.42
C SER A 104 22.07 0.59 3.53
N CYS A 105 21.43 1.21 2.55
CA CYS A 105 22.03 2.27 1.79
C CYS A 105 21.05 3.42 1.84
N GLN A 106 21.17 4.25 2.87
CA GLN A 106 21.16 5.68 2.65
C GLN A 106 21.76 6.41 3.86
N PRO A 107 22.62 7.40 3.59
CA PRO A 107 23.28 8.15 4.63
C PRO A 107 22.27 8.85 5.54
N THR A 108 22.61 8.96 6.82
CA THR A 108 21.83 9.78 7.75
C THR A 108 21.95 11.25 7.34
N ARG A 109 21.01 12.11 7.78
CA ARG A 109 21.05 13.55 7.47
C ARG A 109 22.33 14.26 7.94
N GLU A 110 23.09 13.62 8.81
CA GLU A 110 24.41 14.06 9.27
C GLU A 110 25.46 13.85 8.17
N GLU A 111 25.49 12.66 7.55
CA GLU A 111 26.38 12.31 6.44
C GLU A 111 26.08 13.11 5.15
N GLU A 112 24.81 13.47 4.90
CA GLU A 112 24.45 14.35 3.77
C GLU A 112 24.84 15.82 3.98
N GLN A 113 24.89 16.30 5.22
CA GLN A 113 25.34 17.67 5.54
C GLN A 113 26.87 17.78 5.51
N GLU A 114 27.58 16.74 5.95
CA GLU A 114 29.06 16.70 5.92
C GLU A 114 29.60 16.64 4.48
N ALA A 115 28.87 15.97 3.56
CA ALA A 115 29.22 15.89 2.14
C ALA A 115 28.96 17.19 1.33
N LEU A 116 28.22 18.16 1.87
CA LEU A 116 27.94 19.44 1.20
C LEU A 116 28.90 20.56 1.59
N VAL A 117 29.75 20.34 2.60
CA VAL A 117 30.64 21.36 3.20
C VAL A 117 32.13 21.04 2.95
N GLY A 118 32.45 19.93 2.28
CA GLY A 118 33.78 19.59 1.78
C GLY A 118 33.91 19.83 0.28
#